data_AF-A0A2V9XPD6-F1
#
_entry.id   AF-A0A2V9XPD6-F1
#
_cell.length_a   1.000
_cell.length_b   1.000
_cell.length_c   1.000
_cell.angle_alpha   90.00
_cell.angle_beta   90.00
_cell.angle_gamma   90.00
#
_symmetry.space_group_name_H-M   'P 1'
#
loop_
_entity.id
_entity.type
_entity.pdbx_description
1 polymer ?
#
loop_
_entity_poly.entity_id
_entity_poly.type
_entity_poly.pdbx_seq_one_letter_code
_entity_poly.pdbx_strand_id
1 'polypeptide(L)' 'VLAAVHLLEKKPEPALADIREGLAGNLCRCTGYMQIFQAVTTAARRRVAK' A
#
# COMPACT_ATOMS: atom_id res chain seq x y z
N VAL A 1 4.72 -2.05 -6.78
CA VAL A 1 5.74 -1.78 -5.72
C VAL A 1 6.06 -0.29 -5.63
N LEU A 2 6.52 0.36 -6.71
CA LEU A 2 6.88 1.79 -6.71
C LEU A 2 5.77 2.72 -6.16
N ALA A 3 4.53 2.57 -6.61
CA ALA A 3 3.41 3.37 -6.11
C ALA A 3 3.18 3.23 -4.59
N ALA A 4 3.32 2.02 -4.04
CA ALA A 4 3.20 1.80 -2.60
C ALA A 4 4.36 2.42 -1.81
N VAL A 5 5.59 2.39 -2.35
CA VAL A 5 6.75 3.03 -1.72
C VAL A 5 6.53 4.54 -1.64
N HIS A 6 6.14 5.16 -2.76
CA HIS A 6 5.84 6.59 -2.84
C HIS A 6 4.70 7.00 -1.90
N LEU A 7 3.64 6.19 -1.82
CA LEU A 7 2.55 6.40 -0.86
C LEU A 7 3.08 6.41 0.58
N LEU A 8 3.90 5.42 0.95
CA LEU A 8 4.42 5.28 2.31
C LEU A 8 5.49 6.31 2.68
N GLU A 9 6.15 6.92 1.71
CA GLU A 9 7.04 8.07 1.94
C GLU A 9 6.25 9.34 2.25
N LYS A 10 5.13 9.56 1.56
CA LYS A 10 4.25 10.71 1.79
C LYS A 10 3.36 10.55 3.02
N LYS A 11 2.89 9.32 3.28
CA LYS A 11 1.96 8.97 4.35
C LYS A 11 2.42 7.68 5.01
N PRO A 12 3.27 7.75 6.06
CA PRO A 12 3.85 6.58 6.72
C PRO A 12 2.81 5.65 7.35
N GLU A 13 1.67 6.20 7.79
CA GLU A 13 0.54 5.48 8.36
C GLU A 13 -0.74 5.70 7.52
N PRO A 14 -0.83 5.06 6.33
CA PRO A 14 -2.01 5.21 5.49
C PRO A 14 -3.16 4.35 6.03
N ALA A 15 -4.39 4.86 5.91
CA ALA A 15 -5.58 4.03 6.08
C ALA A 15 -5.80 3.17 4.82
N LEU A 16 -6.66 2.16 4.93
CA LEU A 16 -6.96 1.27 3.79
C LEU A 16 -7.51 2.04 2.58
N ALA A 17 -8.28 3.11 2.81
CA ALA A 17 -8.80 3.97 1.75
C ALA A 17 -7.67 4.67 0.98
N ASP A 18 -6.64 5.16 1.68
CA ASP A 18 -5.47 5.78 1.04
C ASP A 18 -4.67 4.78 0.20
N ILE A 19 -4.55 3.53 0.69
CA ILE A 19 -3.87 2.46 -0.05
C ILE A 19 -4.63 2.12 -1.34
N ARG A 20 -5.96 2.06 -1.28
CA ARG A 20 -6.80 1.81 -2.46
C ARG A 20 -6.64 2.93 -3.49
N GLU A 21 -6.75 4.18 -3.05
CA GLU A 21 -6.62 5.35 -3.90
C GLU A 21 -5.21 5.45 -4.50
N GLY A 22 -4.18 5.34 -3.66
CA GLY A 22 -2.77 5.40 -4.09
C GLY A 22 -2.36 4.28 -5.04
N LEU A 23 -3.13 3.20 -5.11
CA LEU A 23 -2.91 2.07 -6.02
C LEU A 23 -3.93 1.99 -7.16
N ALA A 24 -4.93 2.88 -7.24
CA ALA A 24 -6.04 2.80 -8.20
C ALA A 24 -5.57 2.76 -9.68
N GLY A 25 -4.44 3.39 -9.99
CA GLY A 25 -3.82 3.35 -11.33
C GLY A 25 -2.96 2.12 -11.62
N ASN A 26 -2.84 1.16 -10.70
CA ASN A 26 -1.97 -0.01 -10.86
C ASN A 26 -2.82 -1.27 -11.08
N LEU A 27 -2.93 -1.73 -12.32
CA LEU A 27 -3.71 -2.93 -12.64
C LEU A 27 -3.04 -4.20 -12.11
N CYS A 28 -3.84 -5.05 -11.46
CA CYS A 28 -3.43 -6.39 -11.03
C CYS A 28 -4.44 -7.43 -11.51
N ARG A 29 -3.96 -8.53 -12.12
CA ARG A 29 -4.84 -9.57 -12.69
C ARG A 29 -4.89 -10.86 -11.86
N CYS A 30 -3.90 -11.12 -11.01
CA CYS A 30 -3.75 -12.44 -10.40
C CYS A 30 -4.46 -12.60 -9.04
N THR A 31 -4.46 -11.55 -8.20
CA THR A 31 -4.79 -11.69 -6.75
C THR A 31 -6.04 -10.95 -6.31
N GLY A 32 -6.70 -10.20 -7.22
CA GLY A 32 -7.88 -9.41 -6.87
C GLY A 32 -7.62 -8.29 -5.85
N TYR A 33 -6.40 -7.75 -5.81
CA TYR A 33 -5.94 -6.62 -4.97
C TYR A 33 -5.85 -6.84 -3.45
N MET A 34 -6.65 -7.71 -2.85
CA MET A 34 -6.71 -7.88 -1.38
C MET A 34 -5.33 -8.17 -0.76
N GLN A 35 -4.56 -9.05 -1.39
CA GLN A 35 -3.21 -9.40 -0.92
C GLN A 35 -2.22 -8.22 -1.02
N ILE A 36 -2.39 -7.36 -2.04
CA ILE A 36 -1.55 -6.16 -2.18
C ILE A 36 -1.86 -5.18 -1.05
N PHE A 37 -3.14 -4.95 -0.72
CA PHE A 37 -3.53 -4.05 0.36
C PHE A 37 -3.02 -4.52 1.73
N GLN A 38 -3.09 -5.83 2.00
CA GLN A 38 -2.54 -6.43 3.21
C GLN A 38 -1.01 -6.28 3.28
N ALA A 39 -0.31 -6.51 2.16
CA ALA A 39 1.14 -6.36 2.09
C ALA A 39 1.59 -4.91 2.36
N VAL A 40 0.91 -3.91 1.77
CA VAL A 40 1.22 -2.49 2.00
C VAL A 40 0.95 -2.09 3.45
N THR A 41 -0.18 -2.53 4.02
CA THR A 41 -0.50 -2.30 5.45
C THR A 41 0.57 -2.89 6.37
N THR A 42 1.04 -4.09 6.06
CA THR A 42 2.13 -4.76 6.81
C THR A 42 3.44 -4.01 6.68
N ALA A 43 3.78 -3.54 5.47
CA ALA A 43 4.98 -2.74 5.23
C ALA A 43 4.95 -1.40 5.99
N ALA A 44 3.80 -0.71 6.02
CA ALA A 44 3.60 0.52 6.78
C ALA A 44 3.92 0.32 8.27
N ARG A 45 3.32 -0.72 8.89
CA ARG A 45 3.57 -1.06 10.30
C ARG A 45 5.05 -1.36 10.58
N ARG A 46 5.72 -2.11 9.69
CA ARG A 46 7.14 -2.43 9.82
C ARG A 46 8.05 -1.21 9.67
N ARG A 47 7.67 -0.23 8.86
CA ARG A 47 8.43 1.01 8.68
C ARG A 47 8.36 1.92 9.92
N VAL A 48 7.21 2.01 10.57
CA VAL A 48 7.02 2.82 11.79
C VAL A 48 7.68 2.18 13.01
N ALA A 49 7.73 0.85 13.08
CA ALA A 49 8.37 0.12 14.18
C ALA A 49 9.91 0.11 14.14
N LYS A 50 10.51 0.82 13.18
CA LYS A 50 11.96 0.87 12.96
C LYS A 50 12.47 2.28 13.21
#